data_AF-A0A8J2KP79-F1
#
_entry.id   AF-A0A8J2KP79-F1
#
_cell.length_a   1.000
_cell.length_b   1.000
_cell.length_c   1.000
_cell.angle_alpha   90.00
_cell.angle_beta   90.00
_cell.angle_gamma   90.00
#
_symmetry.space_group_name_H-M   'P 1'
#
loop_
_entity.id
_entity.type
_entity.pdbx_description
1 polymer ?
#
loop_
_entity_poly.entity_id
_entity_poly.type
_entity_poly.pdbx_seq_one_letter_code
_entity_poly.pdbx_strand_id
1 'polypeptide(L)'
;MIEHLQWRTDNDIENISKIQIPDFVEEAYPYLPCGFDKDGSLVGAVPFGKWNLRKTMDHGFRKEFIIFVEQVFEQILAFCKHKSTKGKCLTQVNLIVDYQDFSLKQIASREVVGAILDVLRIFE
;
A
#
# COMPACT_ATOMS: atom_id res chain seq x y z
N MET A 1 2.23 13.74 14.72
CA MET A 1 0.92 14.26 14.23
C MET A 1 1.07 15.48 13.33
N ILE A 2 1.74 16.56 13.77
CA ILE A 2 1.95 17.76 12.92
C ILE A 2 2.84 17.44 11.70
N GLU A 3 3.89 16.65 11.91
CA GLU A 3 4.82 16.24 10.84
C GLU A 3 4.14 15.44 9.73
N HIS A 4 3.28 14.48 10.08
CA HIS A 4 2.51 13.71 9.08
C HIS A 4 1.49 14.58 8.32
N LEU A 5 0.83 15.55 8.98
CA LEU A 5 -0.06 16.49 8.29
C LEU A 5 0.70 17.36 7.27
N GLN A 6 1.91 17.77 7.63
CA GLN A 6 2.77 18.53 6.72
C GLN A 6 3.26 17.65 5.55
N TRP A 7 3.70 16.42 5.81
CA TRP A 7 4.05 15.45 4.77
C TRP A 7 2.91 15.21 3.78
N ARG A 8 1.66 15.06 4.25
CA ARG A 8 0.49 14.91 3.38
C ARG A 8 0.27 16.11 2.47
N THR A 9 0.54 17.31 2.98
CA THR A 9 0.42 18.56 2.22
C THR A 9 1.53 18.66 1.18
N ASP A 10 2.77 18.39 1.58
CA ASP A 10 3.96 18.46 0.72
C ASP A 10 3.92 17.43 -0.43
N ASN A 11 3.24 16.29 -0.22
CA ASN A 11 3.13 15.21 -1.21
C ASN A 11 1.74 15.13 -1.89
N ASP A 12 0.87 16.12 -1.69
CA ASP A 12 -0.47 16.20 -2.29
C ASP A 12 -1.31 14.91 -2.14
N ILE A 13 -1.27 14.31 -0.95
CA ILE A 13 -1.91 13.02 -0.68
C ILE A 13 -3.43 13.06 -0.88
N GLU A 14 -4.06 14.23 -0.71
CA GLU A 14 -5.50 14.41 -0.97
C GLU A 14 -5.89 14.12 -2.42
N ASN A 15 -4.96 14.33 -3.36
CA ASN A 15 -5.17 14.10 -4.79
C ASN A 15 -4.44 12.85 -5.31
N ILE A 16 -3.83 12.04 -4.44
CA ILE A 16 -3.02 10.87 -4.84
C ILE A 16 -3.81 9.88 -5.71
N SER A 17 -5.12 9.72 -5.44
CA SER A 17 -6.02 8.87 -6.22
C SER A 17 -6.22 9.31 -7.68
N LYS A 18 -5.84 10.54 -8.05
CA LYS A 18 -5.93 11.06 -9.42
C LYS A 18 -4.66 10.81 -10.23
N ILE A 19 -3.55 10.43 -9.57
CA ILE A 19 -2.28 10.18 -10.22
C ILE A 19 -2.38 8.86 -10.99
N GLN A 20 -2.14 8.90 -12.31
CA GLN A 20 -2.07 7.68 -13.10
C GLN A 20 -0.68 7.06 -12.94
N ILE A 21 -0.66 5.80 -12.51
CA ILE A 21 0.55 4.97 -12.48
C ILE A 21 0.57 4.07 -13.73
N PRO A 22 1.75 3.63 -14.20
CA PRO A 22 1.82 2.69 -15.32
C PRO A 22 1.14 1.36 -14.98
N ASP A 23 0.35 0.82 -15.92
CA ASP A 23 -0.37 -0.46 -15.77
C ASP A 23 0.53 -1.60 -15.28
N PHE A 24 1.80 -1.63 -15.75
CA PHE A 24 2.79 -2.60 -15.30
C PHE A 24 2.99 -2.61 -13.76
N VAL A 25 2.91 -1.45 -13.10
CA VAL A 25 3.04 -1.34 -11.66
C VAL A 25 1.75 -1.82 -10.98
N GLU A 26 0.59 -1.38 -11.46
CA GLU A 26 -0.71 -1.78 -10.89
C GLU A 26 -0.94 -3.29 -10.99
N GLU A 27 -0.67 -3.89 -12.15
CA GLU A 27 -0.81 -5.33 -12.39
C GLU A 27 0.22 -6.17 -11.62
N ALA A 28 1.41 -5.61 -11.35
CA ALA A 28 2.48 -6.32 -10.65
C ALA A 28 2.23 -6.46 -9.14
N TYR A 29 1.33 -5.65 -8.57
CA TYR A 29 1.12 -5.56 -7.13
C TYR A 29 -0.35 -5.73 -6.75
N PRO A 30 -0.96 -6.90 -7.00
CA PRO A 30 -2.37 -7.11 -6.69
C PRO A 30 -2.64 -6.92 -5.20
N TYR A 31 -3.69 -6.14 -4.90
CA TYR A 31 -4.34 -6.06 -3.60
C TYR A 31 -5.77 -6.58 -3.75
N LEU A 32 -6.13 -7.59 -2.96
CA LEU A 32 -7.41 -8.29 -3.07
C LEU A 32 -8.29 -7.96 -1.85
N PRO A 33 -9.36 -7.15 -2.00
CA PRO A 33 -10.34 -6.98 -0.93
C PRO A 33 -11.07 -8.31 -0.70
N CYS A 34 -10.95 -8.87 0.51
CA CYS A 34 -11.46 -10.19 0.88
C CYS A 34 -12.74 -10.14 1.73
N GLY A 35 -13.33 -8.95 1.92
CA GLY A 35 -14.54 -8.76 2.71
C GLY A 35 -14.24 -8.23 4.11
N PHE A 36 -14.99 -8.70 5.11
CA PHE A 36 -14.92 -8.19 6.48
C PHE A 36 -14.71 -9.32 7.48
N ASP A 37 -14.01 -9.02 8.58
CA ASP A 37 -13.90 -9.94 9.71
C ASP A 37 -15.18 -9.95 10.57
N LYS A 38 -15.18 -10.78 11.61
CA LYS A 38 -16.28 -10.89 12.59
C LYS A 38 -16.61 -9.58 13.31
N ASP A 39 -15.65 -8.67 13.40
CA ASP A 39 -15.75 -7.38 14.08
C ASP A 39 -16.08 -6.24 13.10
N GLY A 40 -16.22 -6.55 11.80
CA GLY A 40 -16.55 -5.61 10.73
C GLY A 40 -15.36 -4.83 10.17
N SER A 41 -14.13 -5.20 10.51
CA SER A 41 -12.91 -4.60 9.95
C SER A 41 -12.66 -5.14 8.54
N LEU A 42 -12.15 -4.29 7.64
CA LEU A 42 -11.80 -4.71 6.29
C LEU A 42 -10.70 -5.78 6.34
N VAL A 43 -10.88 -6.85 5.56
CA VAL A 43 -9.85 -7.86 5.32
C VAL A 43 -9.36 -7.70 3.89
N GLY A 44 -8.05 -7.47 3.72
CA GLY A 44 -7.38 -7.48 2.42
C GLY A 44 -6.37 -8.62 2.34
N ALA A 45 -6.10 -9.13 1.14
CA ALA A 45 -5.02 -10.09 0.90
C ALA A 45 -4.00 -9.53 -0.08
N VAL A 46 -2.73 -9.78 0.21
CA VAL A 46 -1.58 -9.39 -0.60
C VAL A 46 -0.79 -10.66 -0.92
N PRO A 47 -0.81 -11.15 -2.17
CA PRO A 47 0.02 -12.28 -2.59
C PRO A 47 1.45 -11.80 -2.81
N PHE A 48 2.15 -11.51 -1.72
CA PHE A 48 3.47 -10.91 -1.68
C PHE A 48 4.52 -11.76 -2.41
N GLY A 49 4.41 -13.09 -2.39
CA GLY A 49 5.34 -13.93 -3.14
C GLY A 49 5.23 -13.79 -4.66
N LYS A 50 4.14 -13.23 -5.19
CA LYS A 50 3.99 -12.91 -6.63
C LYS A 50 4.57 -11.55 -7.00
N TRP A 51 4.89 -10.70 -6.02
CA TRP A 51 5.42 -9.37 -6.25
C TRP A 51 6.85 -9.44 -6.77
N ASN A 52 7.17 -8.62 -7.77
CA ASN A 52 8.53 -8.52 -8.31
C ASN A 52 9.08 -7.10 -8.15
N LEU A 53 9.35 -6.74 -6.89
CA LEU A 53 9.90 -5.44 -6.49
C LEU A 53 11.21 -5.14 -7.22
N ARG A 54 12.10 -6.14 -7.35
CA ARG A 54 13.34 -5.98 -8.12
C ARG A 54 13.09 -5.51 -9.53
N LYS A 55 12.17 -6.14 -10.26
CA LYS A 55 11.86 -5.75 -11.65
C LYS A 55 11.41 -4.29 -11.71
N THR A 56 10.52 -3.86 -10.82
CA THR A 56 10.07 -2.46 -10.79
C THR A 56 11.20 -1.49 -10.48
N MET A 57 12.08 -1.81 -9.54
CA MET A 57 13.26 -0.98 -9.24
C MET A 57 14.24 -0.93 -10.42
N ASP A 58 14.51 -2.07 -11.07
CA ASP A 58 15.43 -2.16 -12.21
C ASP A 58 14.92 -1.37 -13.43
N HIS A 59 13.60 -1.16 -13.55
CA HIS A 59 12.99 -0.33 -14.58
C HIS A 59 12.86 1.15 -14.18
N GLY A 60 13.34 1.52 -12.99
CA GLY A 60 13.31 2.91 -12.50
C GLY A 60 11.98 3.36 -11.91
N PHE A 61 11.02 2.46 -11.71
CA PHE A 61 9.66 2.79 -11.27
C PHE A 61 9.49 2.86 -9.74
N ARG A 62 10.53 3.30 -9.01
CA ARG A 62 10.50 3.38 -7.55
C ARG A 62 9.45 4.36 -7.05
N LYS A 63 9.34 5.52 -7.70
CA LYS A 63 8.40 6.57 -7.31
C LYS A 63 6.96 6.12 -7.54
N GLU A 64 6.71 5.50 -8.69
CA GLU A 64 5.40 4.96 -9.08
C GLU A 64 4.96 3.84 -8.13
N PHE A 65 5.89 3.00 -7.68
CA PHE A 65 5.60 2.00 -6.65
C PHE A 65 5.20 2.65 -5.32
N ILE A 66 5.89 3.69 -4.88
CA ILE A 66 5.54 4.41 -3.64
C ILE A 66 4.15 5.05 -3.77
N ILE A 67 3.88 5.73 -4.88
CA ILE A 67 2.57 6.33 -5.18
C ILE A 67 1.48 5.25 -5.19
N PHE A 68 1.72 4.10 -5.83
CA PHE A 68 0.79 2.98 -5.82
C PHE A 68 0.44 2.54 -4.40
N VAL A 69 1.45 2.39 -3.55
CA VAL A 69 1.27 1.98 -2.16
C VAL A 69 0.46 3.05 -1.38
N GLU A 70 0.76 4.33 -1.56
CA GLU A 70 -0.01 5.44 -0.97
C GLU A 70 -1.47 5.44 -1.45
N GLN A 71 -1.71 5.19 -2.74
CA GLN A 71 -3.07 5.07 -3.30
C GLN A 71 -3.84 3.92 -2.65
N VAL A 72 -3.22 2.75 -2.46
CA VAL A 72 -3.85 1.60 -1.79
C VAL A 72 -4.21 1.97 -0.35
N PHE A 73 -3.33 2.65 0.38
CA PHE A 73 -3.62 3.08 1.76
C PHE A 73 -4.75 4.11 1.83
N GLU A 74 -4.75 5.14 0.98
CA GLU A 74 -5.84 6.11 0.94
C GLU A 74 -7.18 5.46 0.59
N GLN A 75 -7.20 4.48 -0.32
CA GLN A 75 -8.41 3.72 -0.63
C GLN A 75 -8.92 2.95 0.59
N ILE A 76 -8.02 2.28 1.32
CA ILE A 76 -8.35 1.56 2.56
C ILE A 76 -8.91 2.53 3.62
N LEU A 77 -8.26 3.67 3.83
CA LEU A 77 -8.69 4.67 4.82
C LEU A 77 -10.04 5.29 4.46
N ALA A 78 -10.25 5.63 3.18
CA ALA A 78 -11.51 6.15 2.68
C ALA A 78 -12.65 5.14 2.90
N PHE A 79 -12.37 3.85 2.67
CA PHE A 79 -13.33 2.79 2.93
C PHE A 79 -13.68 2.68 4.42
N CYS A 80 -12.69 2.64 5.30
CA CYS A 80 -12.88 2.61 6.76
C CYS A 80 -13.73 3.80 7.24
N LYS A 81 -13.46 5.01 6.72
CA LYS A 81 -14.23 6.22 7.02
C LYS A 81 -15.68 6.11 6.53
N HIS A 82 -15.89 5.60 5.32
CA HIS A 82 -17.24 5.44 4.75
C HIS A 82 -18.08 4.40 5.51
N LYS A 83 -17.46 3.33 6.00
CA LYS A 83 -18.14 2.26 6.75
C LYS A 83 -18.30 2.55 8.24
N SER A 84 -17.61 3.56 8.76
CA SER A 84 -17.77 4.01 10.14
C SER A 84 -19.16 4.61 10.35
N THR A 85 -19.85 4.19 11.41
CA THR A 85 -21.18 4.70 11.80
C THR A 85 -21.12 5.40 13.15
N LYS A 86 -22.15 6.16 13.52
CA LYS A 86 -22.26 6.76 14.86
C LYS A 86 -22.21 5.65 15.91
N GLY A 87 -21.11 5.56 16.66
CA GLY A 87 -20.87 4.55 17.70
C GLY A 87 -19.90 3.42 17.32
N LYS A 88 -19.49 3.30 16.05
CA LYS A 88 -18.49 2.32 15.60
C LYS A 88 -17.54 2.95 14.58
N CYS A 89 -16.35 3.33 15.06
CA CYS A 89 -15.28 3.85 14.22
C CYS A 89 -14.40 2.68 13.78
N LEU A 90 -14.35 2.39 12.48
CA LEU A 90 -13.43 1.43 11.91
C LEU A 90 -12.10 2.14 11.65
N THR A 91 -11.08 1.80 12.43
CA THR A 91 -9.74 2.40 12.34
C THR A 91 -8.66 1.39 11.97
N GLN A 92 -9.04 0.11 11.84
CA GLN A 92 -8.11 -0.99 11.64
C GLN A 92 -8.51 -1.82 10.42
N VAL A 93 -7.51 -2.44 9.83
CA VAL A 93 -7.66 -3.39 8.73
C VAL A 93 -6.82 -4.62 9.01
N ASN A 94 -7.32 -5.78 8.56
CA ASN A 94 -6.58 -7.02 8.60
C ASN A 94 -5.98 -7.28 7.23
N LEU A 95 -4.65 -7.43 7.18
CA LEU A 95 -3.94 -7.78 5.97
C LEU A 95 -3.46 -9.23 6.05
N ILE A 96 -3.91 -10.06 5.11
CA ILE A 96 -3.40 -11.40 4.91
C ILE A 96 -2.26 -11.31 3.91
N VAL A 97 -1.04 -11.58 4.36
CA VAL A 97 0.14 -11.57 3.50
C VAL A 97 0.46 -13.01 3.11
N ASP A 98 0.23 -13.34 1.85
CA ASP A 98 0.52 -14.65 1.29
C ASP A 98 1.95 -14.68 0.72
N TYR A 99 2.81 -15.45 1.38
CA TYR A 99 4.21 -15.64 1.04
C TYR A 99 4.45 -16.85 0.12
N GLN A 100 3.41 -17.49 -0.41
CA GLN A 100 3.58 -18.54 -1.40
C GLN A 100 4.42 -18.05 -2.58
N ASP A 101 5.44 -18.83 -2.97
CA ASP A 101 6.43 -18.52 -4.01
C ASP A 101 7.40 -17.37 -3.70
N PHE A 102 7.39 -16.84 -2.47
CA PHE A 102 8.35 -15.84 -2.05
C PHE A 102 9.79 -16.37 -2.08
N SER A 103 10.71 -15.55 -2.58
CA SER A 103 12.15 -15.80 -2.59
C SER A 103 12.91 -14.55 -2.18
N LEU A 104 13.96 -14.73 -1.36
CA LEU A 104 14.86 -13.64 -0.97
C LEU A 104 15.43 -12.87 -2.17
N LYS A 105 15.56 -13.50 -3.34
CA LYS A 105 16.02 -12.85 -4.58
C LYS A 105 15.16 -11.64 -4.99
N GLN A 106 13.87 -11.65 -4.64
CA GLN A 106 12.91 -10.57 -4.92
C GLN A 106 13.22 -9.30 -4.14
N ILE A 107 13.84 -9.41 -2.95
CA ILE A 107 14.12 -8.29 -2.05
C ILE A 107 15.61 -8.03 -1.81
N ALA A 108 16.50 -8.93 -2.24
CA ALA A 108 17.94 -8.84 -2.02
C ALA A 108 18.64 -7.81 -2.94
N SER A 109 18.07 -6.62 -3.10
CA SER A 109 18.73 -5.49 -3.77
C SER A 109 18.66 -4.27 -2.87
N ARG A 110 19.71 -3.44 -2.92
CA ARG A 110 19.76 -2.20 -2.14
C ARG A 110 18.61 -1.26 -2.49
N GLU A 111 18.25 -1.19 -3.77
CA GLU A 111 17.14 -0.36 -4.24
C GLU A 111 15.79 -0.84 -3.69
N VAL A 112 15.55 -2.16 -3.68
CA VAL A 112 14.30 -2.71 -3.13
C VAL A 112 14.23 -2.48 -1.63
N VAL A 113 15.33 -2.71 -0.89
CA VAL A 113 15.38 -2.40 0.55
C VAL A 113 15.11 -0.92 0.80
N GLY A 114 15.70 -0.03 -0.02
CA GLY A 114 15.45 1.42 0.06
C GLY A 114 13.97 1.77 -0.17
N ALA A 115 13.34 1.18 -1.18
CA ALA A 115 11.92 1.41 -1.46
C ALA A 115 11.00 0.90 -0.35
N ILE A 116 11.31 -0.28 0.24
CA ILE A 116 10.55 -0.80 1.40
C ILE A 116 10.69 0.14 2.59
N LEU A 117 11.89 0.65 2.87
CA LEU A 117 12.10 1.61 3.95
C LEU A 117 11.36 2.93 3.72
N ASP A 118 11.30 3.42 2.48
CA ASP A 118 10.51 4.62 2.15
C ASP A 118 9.02 4.37 2.42
N VAL A 119 8.50 3.21 2.03
CA VAL A 119 7.11 2.82 2.33
C VAL A 119 6.88 2.76 3.84
N LEU A 120 7.82 2.20 4.62
CA LEU A 120 7.68 2.11 6.08
C LEU A 120 7.68 3.50 6.75
N ARG A 121 8.43 4.46 6.20
CA ARG A 121 8.44 5.85 6.71
C ARG A 121 7.13 6.59 6.53
N ILE A 122 6.24 6.16 5.63
CA ILE A 122 4.90 6.72 5.50
C ILE A 122 4.09 6.48 6.81
N PHE A 123 4.44 5.43 7.56
CA PHE A 123 3.75 5.06 8.81
C PHE A 123 4.32 5.70 10.07
N GLU A 124 5.48 6.33 9.98
CA GLU A 124 6.15 7.01 11.11
C GLU A 124 5.70 8.48 11.20
#